data_AF-A0A286DWU9-F1
#
_entry.id   AF-A0A286DWU9-F1
#
_cell.length_a   1.000
_cell.length_b   1.000
_cell.length_c   1.000
_cell.angle_alpha   90.00
_cell.angle_beta   90.00
_cell.angle_gamma   90.00
#
_symmetry.space_group_name_H-M   'P 1'
#
loop_
_entity.id
_entity.type
_entity.pdbx_description
1 polymer ?
#
loop_
_entity_poly.entity_id
_entity_poly.type
_entity_poly.pdbx_seq_one_letter_code
_entity_poly.pdbx_strand_id
1 'polypeptide(L)'
;MEAVATGLIAVLGTLLGSSVTYLFQRRAALRAERFTRGERLREERIDAYCAYGGALANYRRGQLDQWFARHEGRGGEEAQELRRETQRLRTAAMEAMFRAELLTDAADLEDLARKALKEIDRIPTARSREELKGARDVSRSAIYAFVAASRRHVPGLGGVPPRGVS
;
A
#
# COMPACT_ATOMS: atom_id res chain seq x y z
N MET A 1 47.01 30.81 43.86
CA MET A 1 46.31 31.13 42.59
C MET A 1 46.04 29.91 41.71
N GLU A 2 46.75 28.78 41.88
CA GLU A 2 46.55 27.59 41.02
C GLU A 2 45.24 26.83 41.25
N ALA A 3 44.78 26.67 42.50
CA ALA A 3 43.54 25.94 42.78
C ALA A 3 42.29 26.54 42.11
N VAL A 4 42.27 27.87 41.96
CA VAL A 4 41.20 28.60 41.24
C VAL A 4 41.26 28.32 39.74
N ALA A 5 42.46 28.27 39.16
CA ALA A 5 42.66 27.94 37.75
C ALA A 5 42.24 26.49 37.44
N THR A 6 42.61 25.54 38.30
CA THR A 6 42.23 24.12 38.16
C THR A 6 40.72 23.92 38.26
N GLY A 7 40.05 24.60 39.20
CA GLY A 7 38.59 24.55 39.32
C GLY A 7 37.87 25.11 38.10
N LEU A 8 38.33 26.24 37.57
CA LEU A 8 37.78 26.84 36.35
C LEU A 8 37.90 25.92 35.13
N ILE A 9 39.06 25.28 34.95
CA ILE A 9 39.29 24.31 33.86
C ILE A 9 38.36 23.10 34.00
N ALA A 10 38.13 22.61 35.21
CA ALA A 10 37.24 21.48 35.46
C ALA A 10 35.77 21.80 35.12
N VAL A 11 35.29 22.99 35.50
CA VAL A 11 33.93 23.44 35.16
C VAL A 11 33.78 23.65 33.65
N LEU A 12 34.77 24.23 32.99
CA LEU A 12 34.78 24.39 31.53
C LEU A 12 34.79 23.04 30.80
N GLY A 13 35.58 22.06 31.27
CA GLY A 13 35.58 20.70 30.73
C GLY A 13 34.23 20.01 30.89
N THR A 14 33.56 20.22 32.02
CA THR A 14 32.22 19.65 32.28
C THR A 14 31.14 20.32 31.42
N LEU A 15 31.17 21.65 31.29
CA LEU A 15 30.24 22.41 30.43
C LEU A 15 30.43 22.07 28.94
N LEU A 16 31.69 21.89 28.51
CA LEU A 16 32.00 21.50 27.14
C LEU A 16 31.52 20.06 26.87
N GLY A 17 31.78 19.14 27.80
CA GLY A 17 31.33 17.74 27.72
C GLY A 17 29.79 17.60 27.68
N SER A 18 29.07 18.36 28.51
CA SER A 18 27.61 18.36 28.52
C SER A 18 27.01 18.97 27.26
N SER A 19 27.61 20.05 26.72
CA SER A 19 27.18 20.69 25.47
C SER A 19 27.37 19.77 24.26
N VAL A 20 28.52 19.09 24.16
CA VAL A 20 28.78 18.11 23.09
C VAL A 20 27.79 16.95 23.18
N THR A 21 27.57 16.39 24.38
CA THR A 21 26.61 15.30 24.61
C THR A 21 25.19 15.71 24.20
N TYR A 22 24.76 16.91 24.57
CA TYR A 22 23.44 17.44 24.23
C TYR A 22 23.23 17.56 22.71
N LEU A 23 24.24 18.02 21.96
CA LEU A 23 24.17 18.10 20.49
C LEU A 23 24.11 16.73 19.82
N PHE A 24 24.84 15.74 20.36
CA PHE A 24 24.77 14.35 19.88
C PHE A 24 23.40 13.73 20.17
N GLN A 25 22.87 13.91 21.37
CA GLN A 25 21.52 13.45 21.76
C GLN A 25 20.45 14.08 20.87
N ARG A 26 20.53 15.39 20.62
CA ARG A 26 19.59 16.10 19.74
C ARG A 26 19.67 15.59 18.29
N ARG A 27 20.87 15.32 17.77
CA ARG A 27 21.05 14.73 16.42
C ARG A 27 20.61 13.27 16.33
N ALA A 28 20.73 12.50 17.42
CA ALA A 28 20.27 11.12 17.50
C ALA A 28 18.73 11.07 17.57
N ALA A 29 18.11 11.94 18.38
CA ALA A 29 16.67 12.08 18.48
C ALA A 29 16.03 12.48 17.14
N LEU A 30 16.60 13.48 16.44
CA LEU A 30 16.13 13.89 15.11
C LEU A 30 16.31 12.80 14.05
N ARG A 31 17.35 11.96 14.16
CA ARG A 31 17.57 10.81 13.27
C ARG A 31 16.60 9.67 13.56
N ALA A 32 16.37 9.37 14.84
CA ALA A 32 15.39 8.39 15.28
C ALA A 32 13.98 8.81 14.85
N GLU A 33 13.60 10.06 15.04
CA GLU A 33 12.30 10.60 14.62
C GLU A 33 12.08 10.48 13.10
N ARG A 34 13.09 10.83 12.30
CA ARG A 34 13.03 10.68 10.82
C ARG A 34 12.94 9.21 10.40
N PHE A 35 13.67 8.31 11.08
CA PHE A 35 13.63 6.88 10.83
C PHE A 35 12.25 6.30 11.17
N THR A 36 11.71 6.61 12.36
CA THR A 36 10.37 6.19 12.79
C THR A 36 9.28 6.72 11.85
N ARG A 37 9.39 7.98 11.40
CA ARG A 37 8.44 8.55 10.43
C ARG A 37 8.51 7.87 9.06
N GLY A 38 9.72 7.52 8.61
CA GLY A 38 9.95 6.79 7.36
C GLY A 38 9.37 5.37 7.41
N GLU A 39 9.63 4.62 8.48
CA GLU A 39 9.08 3.27 8.67
C GLU A 39 7.55 3.32 8.80
N ARG A 40 6.99 4.30 9.52
CA ARG A 40 5.54 4.45 9.63
C ARG A 40 4.87 4.68 8.27
N LEU A 41 5.42 5.56 7.43
CA LEU A 41 4.88 5.77 6.09
C LEU A 41 5.02 4.52 5.20
N ARG A 42 6.12 3.79 5.35
CA ARG A 42 6.35 2.52 4.65
C ARG A 42 5.30 1.48 5.04
N GLU A 43 5.04 1.30 6.33
CA GLU A 43 3.99 0.41 6.85
C GLU A 43 2.60 0.85 6.38
N GLU A 44 2.26 2.14 6.50
CA GLU A 44 0.96 2.66 6.06
C GLU A 44 0.72 2.41 4.55
N ARG A 45 1.76 2.53 3.71
CA ARG A 45 1.68 2.21 2.28
C ARG A 45 1.51 0.71 2.03
N ILE A 46 2.30 -0.14 2.70
CA ILE A 46 2.18 -1.60 2.58
C ILE A 46 0.75 -2.02 2.94
N ASP A 47 0.24 -1.52 4.07
CA ASP A 47 -1.10 -1.85 4.56
C ASP A 47 -2.17 -1.40 3.57
N ALA A 48 -2.09 -0.18 3.04
CA ALA A 48 -3.05 0.32 2.07
C ALA A 48 -3.05 -0.48 0.75
N TYR A 49 -1.87 -0.80 0.21
CA TYR A 49 -1.76 -1.57 -1.02
C TYR A 49 -2.22 -3.02 -0.84
N CYS A 50 -1.89 -3.65 0.30
CA CYS A 50 -2.34 -4.99 0.65
C CYS A 50 -3.86 -5.03 0.86
N ALA A 51 -4.42 -4.04 1.57
CA ALA A 51 -5.86 -3.91 1.78
C ALA A 51 -6.60 -3.78 0.44
N TYR A 52 -6.11 -2.94 -0.47
CA TYR A 52 -6.75 -2.77 -1.77
C TYR A 52 -6.60 -4.01 -2.66
N GLY A 53 -5.41 -4.63 -2.73
CA GLY A 53 -5.20 -5.86 -3.46
C GLY A 53 -6.10 -7.01 -2.97
N GLY A 54 -6.27 -7.13 -1.64
CA GLY A 54 -7.19 -8.08 -1.02
C GLY A 54 -8.65 -7.78 -1.33
N ALA A 55 -9.06 -6.51 -1.25
CA ALA A 55 -10.41 -6.08 -1.59
C ALA A 55 -10.74 -6.35 -3.07
N LEU A 56 -9.82 -6.11 -4.00
CA LEU A 56 -9.97 -6.48 -5.41
C LEU A 56 -10.12 -7.99 -5.61
N ALA A 57 -9.34 -8.81 -4.91
CA ALA A 57 -9.45 -10.27 -4.99
C ALA A 57 -10.83 -10.77 -4.51
N ASN A 58 -11.31 -10.23 -3.38
CA ASN A 58 -12.63 -10.55 -2.84
C ASN A 58 -13.74 -10.07 -3.79
N TYR A 59 -13.63 -8.85 -4.29
CA TYR A 59 -14.61 -8.30 -5.23
C TYR A 59 -14.68 -9.10 -6.54
N ARG A 60 -13.52 -9.47 -7.07
CA ARG A 60 -13.42 -10.36 -8.24
C ARG A 60 -14.10 -11.70 -8.00
N ARG A 61 -13.94 -12.29 -6.81
CA ARG A 61 -14.64 -13.52 -6.44
C ARG A 61 -16.15 -13.31 -6.44
N GLY A 62 -16.65 -12.26 -5.78
CA GLY A 62 -18.08 -11.94 -5.76
C GLY A 62 -18.69 -11.74 -7.15
N GLN A 63 -17.96 -11.11 -8.07
CA GLN A 63 -18.39 -10.98 -9.47
C GLN A 63 -18.45 -12.31 -10.22
N LEU A 64 -17.53 -13.24 -9.93
CA LEU A 64 -17.55 -14.58 -10.51
C LEU A 64 -18.72 -15.40 -9.97
N ASP A 65 -18.95 -15.35 -8.66
CA ASP A 65 -20.08 -16.01 -8.01
C ASP A 65 -21.39 -15.48 -8.61
N GLN A 66 -21.49 -14.17 -8.81
CA GLN A 66 -22.64 -13.54 -9.48
C GLN A 66 -22.83 -14.03 -10.91
N TRP A 67 -21.75 -14.18 -11.67
CA TRP A 67 -21.83 -14.71 -13.03
C TRP A 67 -22.36 -16.16 -13.04
N PHE A 68 -21.84 -17.02 -12.16
CA PHE A 68 -22.26 -18.42 -12.05
C PHE A 68 -23.72 -18.53 -11.60
N ALA A 69 -24.13 -17.80 -10.57
CA ALA A 69 -25.52 -17.81 -10.10
C ALA A 69 -26.50 -17.42 -11.22
N ARG A 70 -26.16 -16.42 -12.04
CA ARG A 70 -26.98 -16.02 -13.21
C ARG A 70 -27.07 -17.10 -14.28
N HIS A 71 -25.98 -17.80 -14.58
CA HIS A 71 -25.92 -18.81 -15.63
C HIS A 71 -26.45 -20.19 -15.19
N GLU A 72 -26.43 -20.49 -13.89
CA GLU A 72 -27.00 -21.71 -13.30
C GLU A 72 -28.51 -21.56 -13.00
N GLY A 73 -29.11 -20.40 -13.31
CA GLY A 73 -30.54 -20.17 -13.11
C GLY A 73 -30.94 -19.96 -11.64
N ARG A 74 -30.01 -19.58 -10.77
CA ARG A 74 -30.31 -19.24 -9.37
C ARG A 74 -31.06 -17.90 -9.34
N GLY A 75 -32.38 -17.98 -9.17
CA GLY A 75 -33.29 -16.83 -9.13
C GLY A 75 -33.74 -16.47 -7.71
N GLY A 76 -34.50 -15.38 -7.59
CA GLY A 76 -35.14 -14.99 -6.34
C GLY A 76 -34.19 -14.35 -5.32
N GLU A 77 -34.32 -14.76 -4.06
CA GLU A 77 -33.66 -14.14 -2.90
C GLU A 77 -32.13 -14.28 -2.92
N GLU A 78 -31.61 -15.45 -3.32
CA GLU A 78 -30.15 -15.72 -3.43
C GLU A 78 -29.48 -14.74 -4.41
N ALA A 79 -30.13 -14.45 -5.54
CA ALA A 79 -29.63 -13.48 -6.52
C ALA A 79 -29.61 -12.04 -5.99
N GLN A 80 -30.55 -11.68 -5.10
CA GLN A 80 -30.57 -10.37 -4.45
C GLN A 80 -29.49 -10.25 -3.38
N GLU A 81 -29.30 -11.29 -2.57
CA GLU A 81 -28.24 -11.36 -1.58
C GLU A 81 -26.86 -11.23 -2.21
N LEU A 82 -26.61 -11.98 -3.28
CA LEU A 82 -25.34 -11.93 -4.01
C LEU A 82 -25.08 -10.57 -4.67
N ARG A 83 -26.13 -9.87 -5.13
CA ARG A 83 -26.03 -8.47 -5.59
C ARG A 83 -25.63 -7.52 -4.46
N ARG A 84 -26.26 -7.63 -3.29
CA ARG A 84 -25.93 -6.81 -2.11
C ARG A 84 -24.49 -7.06 -1.66
N GLU A 85 -24.07 -8.31 -1.63
CA GLU A 85 -22.70 -8.67 -1.25
C GLU A 85 -21.67 -8.17 -2.26
N THR A 86 -21.93 -8.35 -3.56
CA THR A 86 -21.07 -7.82 -4.62
C THR A 86 -20.93 -6.29 -4.51
N GLN A 87 -22.01 -5.58 -4.17
CA GLN A 87 -21.97 -4.14 -3.97
C GLN A 87 -21.15 -3.75 -2.73
N ARG A 88 -21.28 -4.47 -1.61
CA ARG A 88 -20.46 -4.26 -0.40
C ARG A 88 -18.97 -4.44 -0.70
N LEU A 89 -18.63 -5.52 -1.42
CA LEU A 89 -17.26 -5.80 -1.84
C LEU A 89 -16.70 -4.71 -2.76
N ARG A 90 -17.53 -4.18 -3.67
CA ARG A 90 -17.15 -3.05 -4.53
C ARG A 90 -16.84 -1.80 -3.72
N THR A 91 -17.69 -1.46 -2.76
CA THR A 91 -17.49 -0.31 -1.87
C THR A 91 -16.19 -0.45 -1.08
N ALA A 92 -15.94 -1.63 -0.48
CA ALA A 92 -14.70 -1.89 0.24
C ALA A 92 -13.45 -1.75 -0.65
N ALA A 93 -13.53 -2.19 -1.91
CA ALA A 93 -12.46 -1.99 -2.88
C ALA A 93 -12.24 -0.50 -3.20
N MET A 94 -13.30 0.28 -3.38
CA MET A 94 -13.18 1.73 -3.61
C MET A 94 -12.58 2.47 -2.42
N GLU A 95 -13.01 2.16 -1.20
CA GLU A 95 -12.47 2.76 0.03
C GLU A 95 -10.96 2.51 0.16
N ALA A 96 -10.54 1.26 -0.07
CA ALA A 96 -9.13 0.89 -0.04
C ALA A 96 -8.33 1.53 -1.19
N MET A 97 -8.94 1.69 -2.38
CA MET A 97 -8.34 2.41 -3.50
C MET A 97 -8.06 3.87 -3.12
N PHE A 98 -9.06 4.59 -2.62
CA PHE A 98 -8.90 5.99 -2.23
C PHE A 98 -7.83 6.16 -1.15
N ARG A 99 -7.73 5.22 -0.20
CA ARG A 99 -6.65 5.23 0.78
C ARG A 99 -5.27 5.07 0.14
N ALA A 100 -5.13 4.20 -0.87
CA ALA A 100 -3.88 4.01 -1.59
C ALA A 100 -3.47 5.25 -2.41
N GLU A 101 -4.45 5.89 -3.09
CA GLU A 101 -4.26 7.14 -3.84
C GLU A 101 -3.84 8.29 -2.90
N LEU A 102 -4.48 8.42 -1.73
CA LEU A 102 -4.12 9.46 -0.74
C LEU A 102 -2.67 9.34 -0.21
N LEU A 103 -2.13 8.12 -0.15
CA LEU A 103 -0.77 7.87 0.35
C LEU A 103 0.31 7.98 -0.74
N THR A 104 -0.12 8.07 -2.01
CA THR A 104 0.75 7.94 -3.18
C THR A 104 0.26 8.81 -4.32
N ASP A 105 0.91 9.97 -4.48
CA ASP A 105 0.71 10.83 -5.65
C ASP A 105 1.51 10.26 -6.84
N ALA A 106 0.87 9.36 -7.60
CA ALA A 106 1.48 8.66 -8.73
C ALA A 106 0.40 8.28 -9.76
N ALA A 107 0.27 9.09 -10.81
CA ALA A 107 -0.76 8.92 -11.84
C ALA A 107 -0.76 7.53 -12.50
N ASP A 108 0.43 6.93 -12.70
CA ASP A 108 0.54 5.58 -13.25
C ASP A 108 -0.04 4.50 -12.31
N LEU A 109 0.15 4.66 -11.01
CA LEU A 109 -0.42 3.77 -10.00
C LEU A 109 -1.94 3.95 -9.88
N GLU A 110 -2.43 5.19 -9.91
CA GLU A 110 -3.86 5.51 -9.92
C GLU A 110 -4.57 4.89 -11.13
N ASP A 111 -3.99 5.04 -12.32
CA ASP A 111 -4.53 4.46 -13.55
C ASP A 111 -4.60 2.93 -13.46
N LEU A 112 -3.55 2.28 -12.93
CA LEU A 112 -3.53 0.83 -12.74
C LEU A 112 -4.56 0.37 -11.72
N ALA A 113 -4.73 1.09 -10.62
CA ALA A 113 -5.73 0.82 -9.60
C ALA A 113 -7.15 0.87 -10.21
N ARG A 114 -7.49 2.00 -10.84
CA ARG A 114 -8.80 2.21 -11.49
C ARG A 114 -9.07 1.21 -12.60
N LYS A 115 -8.04 0.87 -13.38
CA LYS A 115 -8.12 -0.18 -14.40
C LYS A 115 -8.45 -1.53 -13.78
N ALA A 116 -7.79 -1.94 -12.70
CA ALA A 116 -8.07 -3.22 -12.04
C ALA A 116 -9.54 -3.32 -11.59
N LEU A 117 -10.07 -2.27 -10.96
CA LEU A 117 -11.49 -2.21 -10.58
C LEU A 117 -12.41 -2.33 -11.80
N LYS A 118 -12.11 -1.59 -12.88
CA LYS A 118 -12.89 -1.60 -14.13
C LYS A 118 -12.89 -2.96 -14.83
N GLU A 119 -11.76 -3.67 -14.84
CA GLU A 119 -11.70 -5.01 -15.43
C GLU A 119 -12.50 -6.04 -14.61
N ILE A 120 -12.59 -5.86 -13.29
CA ILE A 120 -13.46 -6.68 -12.44
C ILE A 120 -14.94 -6.37 -12.68
N ASP A 121 -15.30 -5.08 -12.84
CA ASP A 121 -16.68 -4.64 -13.16
C ASP A 121 -17.21 -5.28 -14.47
N ARG A 122 -16.33 -5.71 -15.39
CA ARG A 122 -16.68 -6.36 -16.67
C ARG A 122 -16.95 -7.86 -16.58
N ILE A 123 -16.53 -8.54 -15.51
CA ILE A 123 -16.73 -9.98 -15.34
C ILE A 123 -18.20 -10.41 -15.52
N PRO A 124 -19.20 -9.79 -14.85
CA PRO A 124 -20.59 -10.22 -14.96
C PRO A 124 -21.22 -9.96 -16.34
N THR A 125 -20.53 -9.25 -17.25
CA THR A 125 -21.03 -8.97 -18.61
C THR A 125 -20.65 -10.05 -19.62
N ALA A 126 -19.76 -10.99 -19.25
CA ALA A 126 -19.41 -12.11 -20.11
C ALA A 126 -20.64 -12.98 -20.42
N ARG A 127 -20.84 -13.30 -21.70
CA ARG A 127 -22.01 -14.04 -22.20
C ARG A 127 -21.74 -15.53 -22.38
N SER A 128 -20.48 -15.93 -22.29
CA SER A 128 -20.04 -17.31 -22.48
C SER A 128 -18.93 -17.68 -21.51
N ARG A 129 -18.67 -18.99 -21.35
CA ARG A 129 -17.53 -19.47 -20.56
C ARG A 129 -16.18 -19.04 -21.13
N GLU A 130 -16.08 -18.89 -22.46
CA GLU A 130 -14.84 -18.42 -23.10
C GLU A 130 -14.61 -16.92 -22.84
N GLU A 131 -15.65 -16.09 -22.95
CA GLU A 131 -15.58 -14.68 -22.55
C GLU A 131 -15.25 -14.52 -21.06
N LEU A 132 -15.84 -15.37 -20.21
CA LEU A 132 -15.54 -15.38 -18.78
C LEU A 132 -14.08 -15.72 -18.52
N LYS A 133 -13.53 -16.71 -19.23
CA LYS A 133 -12.11 -17.07 -19.13
C LYS A 133 -11.22 -15.89 -19.48
N GLY A 134 -11.49 -15.20 -20.59
CA GLY A 134 -10.80 -13.96 -20.97
C GLY A 134 -10.90 -12.88 -19.90
N ALA A 135 -12.11 -12.58 -19.40
CA ALA A 135 -12.32 -11.60 -18.33
C ALA A 135 -11.60 -11.97 -17.03
N ARG A 136 -11.54 -13.26 -16.69
CA ARG A 136 -10.81 -13.78 -15.51
C ARG A 136 -9.32 -13.54 -15.61
N ASP A 137 -8.73 -13.71 -16.79
CA ASP A 137 -7.31 -13.49 -17.03
C ASP A 137 -6.95 -12.01 -17.07
N VAL A 138 -7.77 -11.19 -17.75
CA VAL A 138 -7.58 -9.73 -17.82
C VAL A 138 -7.68 -9.10 -16.43
N SER A 139 -8.72 -9.44 -15.65
CA SER A 139 -8.89 -8.92 -14.29
C SER A 139 -7.74 -9.34 -13.36
N ARG A 140 -7.28 -10.60 -13.44
CA ARG A 140 -6.13 -11.08 -12.66
C ARG A 140 -4.85 -10.32 -13.01
N SER A 141 -4.57 -10.17 -14.29
CA SER A 141 -3.40 -9.44 -14.77
C SER A 141 -3.43 -7.97 -14.33
N ALA A 142 -4.60 -7.33 -14.30
CA ALA A 142 -4.74 -5.96 -13.84
C ALA A 142 -4.43 -5.81 -12.34
N ILE A 143 -4.92 -6.74 -11.50
CA ILE A 143 -4.57 -6.77 -10.05
C ILE A 143 -3.05 -6.92 -9.88
N TYR A 144 -2.42 -7.83 -10.62
CA TYR A 144 -0.97 -8.03 -10.52
C TYR A 144 -0.16 -6.85 -11.03
N ALA A 145 -0.62 -6.16 -12.08
CA ALA A 145 0.02 -4.96 -12.57
C ALA A 145 0.00 -3.85 -11.50
N PHE A 146 -1.14 -3.64 -10.82
CA PHE A 146 -1.23 -2.71 -9.70
C PHE A 146 -0.26 -3.08 -8.56
N VAL A 147 -0.27 -4.33 -8.09
CA VAL A 147 0.62 -4.79 -7.00
C VAL A 147 2.10 -4.71 -7.38
N ALA A 148 2.44 -4.97 -8.64
CA ALA A 148 3.81 -4.85 -9.12
C ALA A 148 4.27 -3.38 -9.16
N ALA A 149 3.41 -2.47 -9.61
CA ALA A 149 3.70 -1.04 -9.63
C ALA A 149 3.83 -0.45 -8.21
N SER A 150 2.95 -0.86 -7.28
CA SER A 150 2.93 -0.34 -5.90
C SER A 150 4.24 -0.58 -5.14
N ARG A 151 4.98 -1.66 -5.46
CA ARG A 151 6.30 -1.96 -4.87
C ARG A 151 7.32 -0.83 -5.03
N ARG A 152 7.23 -0.05 -6.11
CA ARG A 152 8.14 1.09 -6.38
C ARG A 152 7.94 2.24 -5.40
N HIS A 153 6.76 2.30 -4.79
CA HIS A 153 6.37 3.37 -3.87
C HIS A 153 6.55 2.97 -2.40
N VAL A 154 6.98 1.74 -2.12
CA VAL A 154 7.33 1.29 -0.77
C VAL A 154 8.85 1.42 -0.57
N PRO A 155 9.31 2.31 0.32
CA PRO A 155 10.73 2.44 0.64
C PRO A 155 11.34 1.09 1.06
N GLY A 156 12.54 0.77 0.56
CA GLY A 156 13.25 -0.47 0.88
C GLY A 156 12.82 -1.73 0.10
N LEU A 157 11.73 -1.69 -0.69
CA LEU A 157 11.34 -2.79 -1.59
C LEU A 157 11.80 -2.58 -3.04
N GLY A 158 12.15 -1.36 -3.45
CA GLY A 158 12.54 -1.01 -4.81
C GLY A 158 14.05 -1.01 -5.12
N GLY A 159 14.90 -1.51 -4.23
CA GLY A 159 16.35 -1.27 -4.28
C GLY A 159 17.21 -2.51 -4.50
N VAL A 160 17.28 -3.02 -5.74
CA VAL A 160 18.53 -3.63 -6.25
C VAL A 160 18.87 -2.88 -7.54
N PRO A 161 19.87 -1.98 -7.54
CA PRO A 161 20.36 -1.43 -8.80
C PRO A 161 21.01 -2.56 -9.62
N PRO A 162 20.93 -2.53 -10.97
CA PRO A 162 21.67 -3.46 -11.79
C PRO A 162 23.16 -3.32 -11.47
N ARG A 163 23.81 -4.43 -11.11
CA ARG A 163 25.26 -4.48 -10.96
C ARG A 163 25.86 -4.14 -12.33
N GLY A 164 26.32 -2.90 -12.48
CA GLY A 164 27.13 -2.49 -13.61
C GLY A 164 28.38 -3.36 -13.64
N VAL A 165 28.54 -4.11 -14.72
CA VAL A 165 29.78 -4.75 -15.08
C VAL A 165 30.71 -3.65 -15.61
N SER A 166 31.86 -3.48 -14.98
CA SER A 166 33.03 -2.83 -15.55
C SER A 166 34.25 -3.63 -15.12
#